data_AF-A0A1G0Z139-F1
#
_entry.id   AF-A0A1G0Z139-F1
#
_cell.length_a   1.000
_cell.length_b   1.000
_cell.length_c   1.000
_cell.angle_alpha   90.00
_cell.angle_beta   90.00
_cell.angle_gamma   90.00
#
_symmetry.space_group_name_H-M   'P 1'
#
loop_
_entity.id
_entity.type
_entity.pdbx_description
1 polymer ?
#
loop_
_entity_poly.entity_id
_entity_poly.type
_entity_poly.pdbx_seq_one_letter_code
_entity_poly.pdbx_strand_id
1 'polypeptide(L)'
;MNMKDLKQAIADDIEGLKNFDIDIMASKVYYRSLRRGACRLFLWLWLTFVGTKIFWIPLQWKEFIQDPLYAIGFLTIGSALVALLFTFIAFLTLSDLVIFKYQMKPKLKTGQFLWDEAIFAGHKVYFWFVGLLMVANALIDWPYVLGVEFGVTLVSLMIAKMLFELEMRRVGSSALFTVIRQYFDKDKKKSYSDYRNE
;
A
#
# COMPACT_ATOMS: atom_id res chain seq x y z
N MET A 1 -21.02 -14.93 -1.72
CA MET A 1 -22.18 -14.23 -1.13
C MET A 1 -23.08 -13.79 -2.27
N ASN A 2 -24.41 -13.96 -2.16
CA ASN A 2 -25.32 -13.60 -3.26
C ASN A 2 -25.52 -12.07 -3.30
N MET A 3 -25.84 -11.50 -4.46
CA MET A 3 -25.91 -10.04 -4.67
C MET A 3 -26.96 -9.35 -3.77
N LYS A 4 -28.05 -10.06 -3.47
CA LYS A 4 -29.11 -9.57 -2.56
C LYS A 4 -28.61 -9.52 -1.11
N ASP A 5 -27.93 -10.57 -0.66
CA ASP A 5 -27.35 -10.66 0.69
C ASP A 5 -26.27 -9.60 0.90
N LEU A 6 -25.46 -9.33 -0.14
CA LEU A 6 -24.42 -8.30 -0.09
C LEU A 6 -25.02 -6.89 0.08
N LYS A 7 -26.09 -6.57 -0.65
CA LYS A 7 -26.78 -5.27 -0.52
C LYS A 7 -27.37 -5.08 0.88
N GLN A 8 -27.95 -6.12 1.45
CA GLN A 8 -28.54 -6.07 2.78
C GLN A 8 -27.47 -5.95 3.88
N ALA A 9 -26.36 -6.68 3.75
CA ALA A 9 -25.22 -6.55 4.66
C ALA A 9 -24.56 -5.15 4.60
N ILE A 10 -24.49 -4.52 3.42
CA ILE A 10 -24.00 -3.14 3.29
C ILE A 10 -24.96 -2.14 3.94
N ALA A 11 -26.28 -2.33 3.83
CA ALA A 11 -27.27 -1.47 4.47
C ALA A 11 -27.20 -1.58 6.01
N ASP A 12 -27.12 -2.80 6.53
CA ASP A 12 -26.91 -3.08 7.96
C ASP A 12 -25.60 -2.45 8.47
N ASP A 13 -24.50 -2.59 7.73
CA ASP A 13 -23.20 -2.03 8.09
C ASP A 13 -23.23 -0.48 8.07
N ILE A 14 -23.97 0.16 7.16
CA ILE A 14 -24.16 1.64 7.12
C ILE A 14 -24.96 2.13 8.34
N GLU A 15 -26.00 1.42 8.74
CA GLU A 15 -26.81 1.77 9.91
C GLU A 15 -26.02 1.55 11.21
N GLY A 16 -25.22 0.49 11.28
CA GLY A 16 -24.27 0.26 12.38
C GLY A 16 -23.15 1.30 12.46
N LEU A 17 -22.65 1.78 11.32
CA LEU A 17 -21.64 2.84 11.23
C LEU A 17 -22.13 4.20 11.74
N LYS A 18 -23.45 4.47 11.75
CA LYS A 18 -24.01 5.71 12.34
C LYS A 18 -23.85 5.79 13.86
N ASN A 19 -23.79 4.64 14.54
CA ASN A 19 -23.66 4.53 16.00
C ASN A 19 -22.25 4.09 16.42
N PHE A 20 -21.27 4.26 15.53
CA PHE A 20 -19.93 3.69 15.68
C PHE A 20 -19.10 4.53 16.66
N ASP A 21 -18.93 4.03 17.88
CA ASP A 21 -17.97 4.60 18.82
C ASP A 21 -16.58 4.00 18.52
N ILE A 22 -15.66 4.84 18.05
CA ILE A 22 -14.27 4.44 17.80
C ILE A 22 -13.57 4.41 19.15
N ASP A 23 -13.47 3.22 19.72
CA ASP A 23 -12.64 2.99 20.89
C ASP A 23 -11.18 3.36 20.57
N ILE A 24 -10.58 4.21 21.41
CA ILE A 24 -9.22 4.74 21.20
C ILE A 24 -8.26 3.55 21.20
N MET A 25 -7.67 3.26 20.03
CA MET A 25 -6.74 2.14 19.92
C MET A 25 -5.54 2.36 20.83
N ALA A 26 -5.24 1.37 21.67
CA ALA A 26 -4.05 1.41 22.52
C ALA A 26 -2.80 1.71 21.66
N SER A 27 -2.15 2.83 21.94
CA SER A 27 -1.04 3.39 21.15
C SER A 27 0.07 2.38 20.88
N LYS A 28 0.38 1.54 21.88
CA LYS A 28 1.39 0.47 21.77
C LYS A 28 1.04 -0.57 20.70
N VAL A 29 -0.24 -0.91 20.53
CA VAL A 29 -0.70 -1.86 19.50
C VAL A 29 -0.67 -1.21 18.13
N TYR A 30 -1.11 0.05 18.04
CA TYR A 30 -1.10 0.85 16.81
C TYR A 30 0.32 1.01 16.24
N TYR A 31 1.25 1.64 16.98
CA TYR A 31 2.60 1.89 16.51
C TYR A 31 3.39 0.60 16.25
N ARG A 32 3.17 -0.44 17.05
CA ARG A 32 3.83 -1.74 16.84
C ARG A 32 3.35 -2.42 15.56
N SER A 33 2.07 -2.30 15.23
CA SER A 33 1.48 -2.88 14.01
C SER A 33 1.91 -2.09 12.79
N LEU A 34 1.90 -0.75 12.89
CA LEU A 34 2.36 0.15 11.84
C LEU A 34 3.84 -0.07 11.52
N ARG A 35 4.71 -0.12 12.54
CA ARG A 35 6.14 -0.44 12.37
C ARG A 35 6.34 -1.79 11.71
N ARG A 36 5.61 -2.83 12.15
CA ARG A 36 5.69 -4.18 11.54
C ARG A 36 5.18 -4.20 10.10
N GLY A 37 4.19 -3.37 9.76
CA GLY A 37 3.69 -3.21 8.39
C GLY A 37 4.73 -2.53 7.51
N ALA A 38 5.25 -1.38 7.95
CA ALA A 38 6.28 -0.62 7.26
C ALA A 38 7.57 -1.44 7.04
N CYS A 39 8.08 -2.14 8.06
CA CYS A 39 9.24 -3.01 7.90
C CYS A 39 8.99 -4.14 6.90
N ARG A 40 7.80 -4.75 6.91
CA ARG A 40 7.47 -5.81 5.96
C ARG A 40 7.37 -5.28 4.54
N LEU A 41 6.72 -4.12 4.35
CA LEU A 41 6.63 -3.47 3.05
C LEU A 41 8.02 -3.09 2.51
N PHE A 42 8.85 -2.49 3.36
CA PHE A 42 10.23 -2.15 3.02
C PHE A 42 11.02 -3.37 2.56
N LEU A 43 11.00 -4.45 3.36
CA LEU A 43 11.72 -5.67 3.01
C LEU A 43 11.20 -6.26 1.70
N TRP A 44 9.89 -6.27 1.48
CA TRP A 44 9.29 -6.76 0.24
C TRP A 44 9.70 -5.93 -0.98
N LEU A 45 9.61 -4.61 -0.90
CA LEU A 45 10.01 -3.72 -1.98
C LEU A 45 11.51 -3.84 -2.27
N TRP A 46 12.33 -3.83 -1.23
CA TRP A 46 13.78 -3.98 -1.35
C TRP A 46 14.15 -5.30 -2.02
N LEU A 47 13.59 -6.42 -1.57
CA LEU A 47 13.79 -7.72 -2.19
C LEU A 47 13.31 -7.77 -3.64
N THR A 48 12.24 -7.04 -3.98
CA THR A 48 11.75 -6.95 -5.36
C THR A 48 12.77 -6.24 -6.25
N PHE A 49 13.23 -5.06 -5.85
CA PHE A 49 14.22 -4.28 -6.61
C PHE A 49 15.57 -5.00 -6.73
N VAL A 50 16.01 -5.68 -5.67
CA VAL A 50 17.22 -6.50 -5.69
C VAL A 50 17.03 -7.72 -6.59
N GLY A 51 15.91 -8.43 -6.43
CA GLY A 51 15.61 -9.66 -7.15
C GLY A 51 15.49 -9.46 -8.66
N THR A 52 14.85 -8.37 -9.10
CA THR A 52 14.74 -8.05 -10.53
C THR A 52 16.10 -7.76 -11.15
N LYS A 53 17.01 -7.09 -10.43
CA LYS A 53 18.37 -6.84 -10.90
C LYS A 53 19.21 -8.11 -10.92
N ILE A 54 19.17 -8.91 -9.85
CA ILE A 54 19.91 -10.19 -9.76
C ILE A 54 19.54 -11.11 -10.93
N PHE A 55 18.26 -11.16 -11.27
CA PHE A 55 17.77 -11.96 -12.39
C PHE A 55 18.45 -11.59 -13.73
N TRP A 56 18.76 -10.31 -13.95
CA TRP A 56 19.38 -9.81 -15.18
C TRP A 56 20.91 -9.67 -15.13
N ILE A 57 21.56 -9.94 -13.99
CA ILE A 57 23.04 -9.92 -13.87
C ILE A 57 23.74 -10.74 -14.96
N PRO A 58 23.31 -11.96 -15.35
CA PRO A 58 23.99 -12.72 -16.39
C PRO A 58 24.03 -12.00 -17.75
N LEU A 59 23.05 -11.14 -18.02
CA LEU A 59 22.97 -10.35 -19.25
C LEU A 59 23.89 -9.11 -19.21
N GLN A 60 24.20 -8.63 -18.00
CA GLN A 60 25.01 -7.42 -17.72
C GLN A 60 26.32 -7.79 -16.99
N TRP A 61 26.89 -8.94 -17.36
CA TRP A 61 28.03 -9.54 -16.65
C TRP A 61 29.30 -8.71 -16.77
N LYS A 62 29.46 -7.96 -17.87
CA LYS A 62 30.66 -7.14 -18.13
C LYS A 62 30.73 -5.97 -17.15
N GLU A 63 29.60 -5.32 -16.93
CA GLU A 63 29.43 -4.18 -16.04
C GLU A 63 29.69 -4.60 -14.59
N PHE A 64 29.23 -5.80 -14.21
CA PHE A 64 29.42 -6.35 -12.87
C PHE A 64 30.90 -6.67 -12.55
N ILE A 65 31.66 -7.19 -13.52
CA ILE A 65 33.09 -7.51 -13.34
C ILE A 65 33.96 -6.25 -13.34
N GLN A 66 33.60 -5.23 -14.13
CA GLN A 66 34.40 -4.01 -14.28
C GLN A 66 34.49 -3.22 -12.98
N ASP A 67 33.38 -3.06 -12.24
CA ASP A 67 33.37 -2.40 -10.94
C ASP A 67 32.43 -3.11 -9.96
N PRO A 68 32.92 -4.16 -9.26
CA PRO A 68 32.08 -4.96 -8.39
C PRO A 68 31.63 -4.19 -7.15
N LEU A 69 32.43 -3.25 -6.64
CA LEU A 69 32.06 -2.44 -5.48
C LEU A 69 30.92 -1.48 -5.82
N TYR A 70 31.01 -0.82 -6.98
CA TYR A 70 29.92 0.00 -7.48
C TYR A 70 28.66 -0.83 -7.74
N ALA A 71 28.77 -1.97 -8.41
CA ALA A 71 27.64 -2.84 -8.71
C ALA A 71 26.94 -3.35 -7.44
N ILE A 72 27.69 -3.80 -6.42
CA ILE A 72 27.12 -4.24 -5.14
C ILE A 72 26.47 -3.07 -4.40
N GLY A 73 27.13 -1.91 -4.34
CA GLY A 73 26.56 -0.71 -3.73
C GLY A 73 25.27 -0.28 -4.40
N PHE A 74 25.22 -0.34 -5.72
CA PHE A 74 24.03 -0.02 -6.51
C PHE A 74 22.90 -1.02 -6.30
N LEU A 75 23.20 -2.34 -6.32
CA LEU A 75 22.24 -3.41 -6.04
C LEU A 75 21.62 -3.25 -4.66
N THR A 76 22.43 -2.97 -3.64
CA THR A 76 22.01 -3.00 -2.25
C THR A 76 21.53 -1.63 -1.76
N ILE A 77 22.42 -0.64 -1.71
CA ILE A 77 22.18 0.70 -1.15
C ILE A 77 21.22 1.48 -2.07
N GLY A 78 21.44 1.45 -3.38
CA GLY A 78 20.56 2.11 -4.34
C GLY A 78 19.11 1.60 -4.24
N SER A 79 18.93 0.29 -4.33
CA SER A 79 17.62 -0.34 -4.16
C SER A 79 17.02 -0.10 -2.77
N ALA A 80 17.84 -0.06 -1.71
CA ALA A 80 17.36 0.22 -0.35
C ALA A 80 16.84 1.65 -0.21
N LEU A 81 17.54 2.63 -0.78
CA LEU A 81 17.10 4.03 -0.77
C LEU A 81 15.76 4.20 -1.49
N VAL A 82 15.61 3.61 -2.67
CA VAL A 82 14.36 3.64 -3.43
C VAL A 82 13.23 2.95 -2.65
N ALA A 83 13.47 1.75 -2.12
CA ALA A 83 12.49 1.04 -1.30
C ALA A 83 12.09 1.82 -0.04
N LEU A 84 13.03 2.51 0.59
CA LEU A 84 12.80 3.33 1.79
C LEU A 84 11.91 4.53 1.46
N LEU A 85 12.21 5.25 0.37
CA LEU A 85 11.39 6.37 -0.10
C LEU A 85 9.95 5.93 -0.37
N PHE A 86 9.76 4.80 -1.06
CA PHE A 86 8.41 4.30 -1.34
C PHE A 86 7.69 3.77 -0.10
N THR A 87 8.41 3.16 0.83
CA THR A 87 7.84 2.76 2.12
C THR A 87 7.36 3.99 2.89
N PHE A 88 8.12 5.09 2.84
CA PHE A 88 7.74 6.35 3.47
C PHE A 88 6.49 6.96 2.81
N ILE A 89 6.42 7.00 1.48
CA ILE A 89 5.22 7.46 0.75
C ILE A 89 4.00 6.59 1.10
N ALA A 90 4.17 5.27 1.12
CA ALA A 90 3.11 4.31 1.44
C ALA A 90 2.75 4.26 2.93
N PHE A 91 3.54 4.90 3.81
CA PHE A 91 3.33 4.89 5.26
C PHE A 91 1.97 5.49 5.63
N LEU A 92 1.55 6.55 4.93
CA LEU A 92 0.24 7.18 5.13
C LEU A 92 -0.91 6.22 4.78
N THR A 93 -0.76 5.44 3.72
CA THR A 93 -1.76 4.43 3.34
C THR A 93 -1.75 3.23 4.30
N LEU A 94 -0.58 2.87 4.84
CA LEU A 94 -0.44 1.81 5.84
C LEU A 94 -1.15 2.16 7.15
N SER A 95 -1.11 3.41 7.61
CA SER A 95 -1.86 3.82 8.81
C SER A 95 -3.36 3.62 8.64
N ASP A 96 -3.90 4.00 7.48
CA ASP A 96 -5.33 3.85 7.18
C ASP A 96 -5.72 2.36 7.11
N LEU A 97 -4.85 1.51 6.53
CA LEU A 97 -5.07 0.06 6.47
C LEU A 97 -4.99 -0.62 7.84
N VAL A 98 -4.10 -0.17 8.72
CA VAL A 98 -3.99 -0.69 10.10
C VAL A 98 -5.27 -0.35 10.87
N ILE A 99 -5.75 0.89 10.76
CA ILE A 99 -7.01 1.32 11.37
C ILE A 99 -8.18 0.49 10.83
N PHE A 100 -8.28 0.33 9.51
CA PHE A 100 -9.31 -0.50 8.89
C PHE A 100 -9.28 -1.94 9.39
N LYS A 101 -8.10 -2.56 9.42
CA LYS A 101 -7.92 -3.97 9.84
C LYS A 101 -8.33 -4.22 11.28
N TYR A 102 -8.05 -3.29 12.18
CA TYR A 102 -8.23 -3.54 13.62
C TYR A 102 -9.51 -2.93 14.18
N GLN A 103 -10.01 -1.82 13.65
CA GLN A 103 -11.21 -1.17 14.18
C GLN A 103 -12.48 -1.50 13.38
N MET A 104 -12.36 -1.73 12.07
CA MET A 104 -13.54 -1.83 11.22
C MET A 104 -13.79 -3.23 10.67
N LYS A 105 -12.74 -3.92 10.24
CA LYS A 105 -12.85 -5.33 9.81
C LYS A 105 -13.62 -6.22 10.82
N PRO A 106 -13.35 -6.18 12.15
CA PRO A 106 -14.08 -7.04 13.08
C PRO A 106 -15.52 -6.57 13.38
N LYS A 107 -15.86 -5.31 13.06
CA LYS A 107 -17.18 -4.72 13.36
C LYS A 107 -18.12 -4.69 12.16
N LEU A 108 -17.62 -4.91 10.94
CA LEU A 108 -18.39 -4.96 9.70
C LEU A 108 -18.69 -6.40 9.32
N LYS A 109 -19.96 -6.72 9.03
CA LYS A 109 -20.33 -8.05 8.48
C LYS A 109 -19.65 -8.29 7.13
N THR A 110 -19.43 -7.22 6.36
CA THR A 110 -18.70 -7.26 5.08
C THR A 110 -17.18 -7.10 5.21
N GLY A 111 -16.66 -6.89 6.43
CA GLY A 111 -15.27 -6.49 6.67
C GLY A 111 -14.22 -7.49 6.15
N GLN A 112 -14.48 -8.80 6.27
CA GLN A 112 -13.59 -9.84 5.75
C GLN A 112 -13.59 -9.86 4.21
N PHE A 113 -14.76 -9.75 3.58
CA PHE A 113 -14.89 -9.71 2.13
C PHE A 113 -14.19 -8.49 1.52
N LEU A 114 -14.38 -7.31 2.11
CA LEU A 114 -13.71 -6.08 1.68
C LEU A 114 -12.19 -6.17 1.83
N TRP A 115 -11.71 -6.81 2.91
CA TRP A 115 -10.29 -7.02 3.12
C TRP A 115 -9.68 -7.94 2.05
N ASP A 116 -10.36 -9.04 1.74
CA ASP A 116 -9.84 -10.02 0.77
C ASP A 116 -9.82 -9.45 -0.65
N GLU A 117 -10.85 -8.69 -1.04
CA GLU A 117 -10.88 -8.01 -2.35
C GLU A 117 -9.81 -6.91 -2.47
N ALA A 118 -9.61 -6.12 -1.40
CA ALA A 118 -8.56 -5.10 -1.34
C ALA A 118 -7.16 -5.72 -1.52
N ILE A 119 -6.90 -6.84 -0.83
CA ILE A 119 -5.63 -7.55 -0.94
C ILE A 119 -5.46 -8.16 -2.33
N PHE A 120 -6.53 -8.69 -2.92
CA PHE A 120 -6.49 -9.25 -4.27
C PHE A 120 -6.19 -8.19 -5.34
N ALA A 121 -6.83 -7.02 -5.25
CA ALA A 121 -6.53 -5.88 -6.11
C ALA A 121 -5.06 -5.43 -5.95
N GLY A 122 -4.58 -5.36 -4.70
CA GLY A 122 -3.17 -5.06 -4.41
C GLY A 122 -2.20 -6.05 -5.06
N HIS A 123 -2.49 -7.36 -5.02
CA HIS A 123 -1.66 -8.39 -5.66
C HIS A 123 -1.61 -8.23 -7.17
N LYS A 124 -2.74 -7.92 -7.83
CA LYS A 124 -2.77 -7.69 -9.28
C LYS A 124 -1.87 -6.53 -9.68
N VAL A 125 -1.95 -5.42 -8.95
CA VAL A 125 -1.13 -4.24 -9.24
C VAL A 125 0.35 -4.55 -8.99
N TYR A 126 0.65 -5.24 -7.89
CA TYR A 126 2.01 -5.67 -7.58
C TYR A 126 2.58 -6.57 -8.68
N PHE A 127 1.79 -7.52 -9.21
CA PHE A 127 2.22 -8.38 -10.31
C PHE A 127 2.59 -7.58 -11.56
N TRP A 128 1.75 -6.63 -11.97
CA TRP A 128 2.05 -5.72 -13.09
C TRP A 128 3.29 -4.86 -12.83
N PHE A 129 3.43 -4.34 -11.62
CA PHE A 129 4.59 -3.58 -11.18
C PHE A 129 5.89 -4.38 -11.32
N VAL A 130 5.92 -5.62 -10.82
CA VAL A 130 7.10 -6.50 -10.95
C VAL A 130 7.41 -6.78 -12.42
N GLY A 131 6.39 -7.02 -13.24
CA GLY A 131 6.57 -7.21 -14.68
C GLY A 131 7.21 -6.01 -15.36
N LEU A 132 6.74 -4.79 -15.06
CA LEU A 132 7.32 -3.55 -15.59
C LEU A 132 8.76 -3.35 -15.10
N LEU A 133 9.05 -3.64 -13.84
CA LEU A 133 10.41 -3.59 -13.31
C LEU A 133 11.34 -4.58 -14.00
N MET A 134 10.87 -5.80 -14.29
CA MET A 134 11.64 -6.80 -15.02
C MET A 134 12.00 -6.30 -16.43
N VAL A 135 11.04 -5.71 -17.14
CA VAL A 135 11.28 -5.14 -18.48
C VAL A 135 12.23 -3.94 -18.41
N ALA A 136 12.04 -3.04 -17.45
CA ALA A 136 12.90 -1.88 -17.27
C ALA A 136 14.36 -2.28 -16.98
N ASN A 137 14.57 -3.25 -16.08
CA ASN A 137 15.91 -3.75 -15.77
C ASN A 137 16.57 -4.51 -16.93
N ALA A 138 15.78 -5.10 -17.84
CA ALA A 138 16.30 -5.77 -19.03
C ALA A 138 16.78 -4.78 -20.12
N LEU A 139 16.11 -3.64 -20.24
CA LEU A 139 16.30 -2.71 -21.36
C LEU A 139 17.17 -1.50 -21.03
N ILE A 140 17.40 -1.21 -19.75
CA ILE A 140 18.00 0.04 -19.29
C ILE A 140 19.31 -0.23 -18.55
N ASP A 141 20.32 0.57 -18.90
CA ASP A 141 21.63 0.50 -18.26
C ASP A 141 21.60 0.95 -16.79
N TRP A 142 22.54 0.42 -16.01
CA TRP A 142 22.69 0.66 -14.57
C TRP A 142 22.62 2.15 -14.17
N PRO A 143 23.25 3.12 -14.86
CA PRO A 143 23.21 4.52 -14.42
C PRO A 143 21.80 5.12 -14.42
N TYR A 144 20.91 4.62 -15.29
CA TYR A 144 19.58 5.19 -15.52
C TYR A 144 18.47 4.36 -14.88
N VAL A 145 18.74 3.08 -14.56
CA VAL A 145 17.70 2.16 -14.10
C VAL A 145 17.02 2.63 -12.82
N LEU A 146 17.72 3.23 -11.85
CA LEU A 146 17.09 3.76 -10.63
C LEU A 146 16.07 4.87 -10.92
N GLY A 147 16.37 5.76 -11.87
CA GLY A 147 15.46 6.83 -12.27
C GLY A 147 14.19 6.26 -12.90
N VAL A 148 14.33 5.23 -13.72
CA VAL A 148 13.18 4.55 -14.32
C VAL A 148 12.41 3.73 -13.30
N GLU A 149 13.08 3.01 -12.41
CA GLU A 149 12.43 2.28 -11.31
C GLU A 149 11.61 3.22 -10.44
N PHE A 150 12.13 4.41 -10.14
CA PHE A 150 11.38 5.44 -9.44
C PHE A 150 10.12 5.86 -10.21
N GLY A 151 10.25 6.15 -11.51
CA GLY A 151 9.11 6.49 -12.37
C GLY A 151 8.07 5.38 -12.47
N VAL A 152 8.49 4.14 -12.73
CA VAL A 152 7.63 2.95 -12.82
C VAL A 152 6.89 2.71 -11.51
N THR A 153 7.58 2.88 -10.37
CA THR A 153 6.95 2.70 -9.07
C THR A 153 5.92 3.79 -8.77
N LEU A 154 6.20 5.06 -9.10
CA LEU A 154 5.23 6.15 -8.97
C LEU A 154 3.97 5.90 -9.81
N VAL A 155 4.15 5.56 -11.08
CA VAL A 155 3.03 5.25 -11.99
C VAL A 155 2.24 4.06 -11.48
N SER A 156 2.93 3.02 -11.01
CA SER A 156 2.29 1.82 -10.44
C SER A 156 1.48 2.15 -9.18
N LEU A 157 1.96 3.04 -8.31
CA LEU A 157 1.20 3.52 -7.15
C LEU A 157 -0.05 4.30 -7.56
N MET A 158 0.04 5.15 -8.58
CA MET A 158 -1.13 5.88 -9.09
C MET A 158 -2.17 4.93 -9.68
N ILE A 159 -1.72 3.96 -10.48
CA ILE A 159 -2.59 2.91 -11.04
C ILE A 159 -3.18 2.05 -9.91
N ALA A 160 -2.40 1.72 -8.89
CA ALA A 160 -2.87 0.96 -7.72
C ALA A 160 -4.03 1.67 -7.04
N LYS A 161 -3.86 2.97 -6.79
CA LYS A 161 -4.88 3.80 -6.17
C LYS A 161 -6.13 3.87 -7.04
N MET A 162 -5.98 4.08 -8.35
CA MET A 162 -7.11 4.13 -9.28
C MET A 162 -7.86 2.80 -9.35
N LEU A 163 -7.16 1.67 -9.49
CA LEU A 163 -7.76 0.34 -9.53
C LEU A 163 -8.44 -0.01 -8.20
N PHE A 164 -7.82 0.36 -7.08
CA PHE A 164 -8.45 0.22 -5.77
C PHE A 164 -9.75 1.02 -5.70
N GLU A 165 -9.75 2.30 -6.08
CA GLU A 165 -10.97 3.12 -6.10
C GLU A 165 -12.06 2.56 -7.02
N LEU A 166 -11.69 2.01 -8.19
CA LEU A 166 -12.62 1.38 -9.14
C LEU A 166 -13.21 0.08 -8.59
N GLU A 167 -12.40 -0.78 -7.99
CA GLU A 167 -12.86 -2.04 -7.40
C GLU A 167 -13.78 -1.78 -6.20
N MET A 168 -13.44 -0.78 -5.38
CA MET A 168 -14.27 -0.37 -4.26
C MET A 168 -15.59 0.25 -4.70
N ARG A 169 -15.62 0.99 -5.82
CA ARG A 169 -16.86 1.45 -6.47
C ARG A 169 -17.69 0.28 -7.02
N ARG A 170 -17.07 -0.70 -7.68
CA ARG A 170 -17.75 -1.88 -8.23
C ARG A 170 -18.45 -2.69 -7.16
N VAL A 171 -17.83 -2.84 -5.99
CA VAL A 171 -18.38 -3.61 -4.86
C VAL A 171 -19.47 -2.84 -4.09
N GLY A 172 -19.76 -1.58 -4.42
CA GLY A 172 -20.69 -0.73 -3.65
C GLY A 172 -20.13 -0.26 -2.30
N SER A 173 -18.92 -0.72 -1.95
CA SER A 173 -18.16 -0.31 -0.77
C SER A 173 -17.67 1.14 -0.82
N SER A 174 -17.78 1.81 -1.97
CA SER A 174 -17.54 3.24 -2.12
C SER A 174 -18.41 4.06 -1.17
N ALA A 175 -19.69 3.69 -0.97
CA ALA A 175 -20.55 4.37 0.00
C ALA A 175 -20.03 4.15 1.42
N LEU A 176 -19.64 2.90 1.74
CA LEU A 176 -19.05 2.53 3.03
C LEU A 176 -17.76 3.32 3.29
N PHE A 177 -16.80 3.30 2.36
CA PHE A 177 -15.52 4.01 2.44
C PHE A 177 -15.70 5.53 2.42
N THR A 178 -16.74 6.06 1.76
CA THR A 178 -17.05 7.50 1.80
C THR A 178 -17.55 7.89 3.19
N VAL A 179 -18.44 7.10 3.79
CA VAL A 179 -18.92 7.31 5.16
C VAL A 179 -17.76 7.19 6.16
N ILE A 180 -16.92 6.18 6.00
CA ILE A 180 -15.68 5.99 6.79
C ILE A 180 -14.77 7.21 6.66
N ARG A 181 -14.48 7.65 5.43
CA ARG A 181 -13.57 8.75 5.17
C ARG A 181 -14.12 10.09 5.68
N GLN A 182 -15.42 10.33 5.51
CA GLN A 182 -16.10 11.49 6.10
C GLN A 182 -16.07 11.47 7.63
N TYR A 183 -16.16 10.30 8.25
CA TYR A 183 -16.03 10.14 9.70
C TYR A 183 -14.61 10.52 10.17
N PHE A 184 -13.56 9.95 9.55
CA PHE A 184 -12.17 10.26 9.89
C PHE A 184 -11.78 11.72 9.61
N ASP A 185 -12.31 12.35 8.55
CA ASP A 185 -12.07 13.77 8.28
C ASP A 185 -12.81 14.69 9.26
N LYS A 186 -13.96 14.25 9.82
CA LYS A 186 -14.69 14.99 10.85
C LYS A 186 -13.91 15.04 12.17
N ASP A 187 -13.32 13.92 12.58
CA ASP A 187 -12.52 13.84 13.82
C ASP A 187 -11.20 14.60 13.70
N LYS A 188 -10.54 14.58 12.52
CA LYS A 188 -9.38 15.46 12.26
C LYS A 188 -9.73 16.93 12.39
N LYS A 189 -10.88 17.37 11.87
CA LYS A 189 -11.33 18.77 12.00
C LYS A 189 -11.67 19.15 13.44
N LYS A 190 -12.28 18.27 14.23
CA LYS A 190 -12.60 18.51 15.65
C LYS A 190 -11.35 18.56 16.53
N SER A 191 -10.41 17.64 16.33
CA SER A 191 -9.15 17.61 17.09
C SER A 191 -8.34 18.90 16.88
N TYR A 192 -8.28 19.41 15.64
CA TYR A 192 -7.60 20.69 15.35
C TYR A 192 -8.30 21.93 15.91
N SER A 193 -9.62 21.89 16.14
CA SER A 193 -10.36 23.03 16.71
C SER A 193 -10.26 23.11 18.23
N ASP A 194 -10.08 21.98 18.93
CA ASP A 194 -9.87 21.98 20.39
C ASP A 194 -8.49 22.53 20.76
N TYR A 195 -7.43 22.16 20.04
CA TYR A 195 -6.07 22.70 20.26
C TYR A 195 -5.90 24.19 19.89
N ARG A 196 -6.90 24.81 19.25
CA ARG A 196 -6.86 26.24 18.85
C ARG A 196 -7.60 27.14 19.83
N ASN A 197 -8.36 26.56 20.75
CA ASN A 197 -9.17 27.26 21.74
C ASN A 197 -8.63 27.11 23.18
N GLU A 198 -7.43 26.52 23.34
CA GLU A 198 -6.57 26.60 24.53
C GLU A 198 -5.45 27.62 24.29
#